data_AF-A0A963NAF6-F1
#
_entry.id   AF-A0A963NAF6-F1
#
_cell.length_a   1.000
_cell.length_b   1.000
_cell.length_c   1.000
_cell.angle_alpha   90.00
_cell.angle_beta   90.00
_cell.angle_gamma   90.00
#
_symmetry.space_group_name_H-M   'P 1'
#
loop_
_entity.id
_entity.type
_entity.pdbx_description
1 polymer ?
#
loop_
_entity_poly.entity_id
_entity_poly.type
_entity_poly.pdbx_seq_one_letter_code
_entity_poly.pdbx_strand_id
1 'polypeptide(L)'
;LEPGTAGFRILEYGRYAVRLETREAHGIERTPKNMPPLELLQLNLPAYRAELLWRLGMPLSAAVLALLAIPLSFVNPRAGRSANMLFAILIYVIYNNLLSISQGWVAGGQISFALGVLLVHLLMLFLLPLLFYHRIAVSSFLRLAR
;
A
#
# COMPACT_ATOMS: atom_id res chain seq x y z
N LEU A 1 -39.39 15.24 17.59
CA LEU A 1 -39.97 14.37 18.63
C LEU A 1 -40.33 15.26 19.79
N GLU A 2 -41.61 15.55 19.97
CA GLU A 2 -42.11 16.47 21.00
C GLU A 2 -42.27 15.71 22.34
N PRO A 3 -41.92 16.33 23.50
CA PRO A 3 -42.13 15.73 24.81
C PRO A 3 -43.61 15.40 25.05
N GLY A 4 -43.91 14.18 25.50
CA GLY A 4 -45.29 13.73 25.80
C GLY A 4 -45.90 12.77 24.77
N THR A 5 -45.20 12.46 23.68
CA THR A 5 -45.60 11.38 22.76
C THR A 5 -45.13 10.01 23.25
N ALA A 6 -45.83 8.92 22.90
CA ALA A 6 -45.53 7.55 23.35
C ALA A 6 -44.12 7.02 22.98
N GLY A 7 -43.38 7.74 22.13
CA GLY A 7 -41.98 7.48 21.80
C GLY A 7 -40.96 8.13 22.73
N PHE A 8 -41.39 8.84 23.78
CA PHE A 8 -40.52 9.51 24.74
C PHE A 8 -40.71 8.92 26.15
N ARG A 9 -39.61 8.44 26.76
CA ARG A 9 -39.60 7.93 28.12
C ARG A 9 -38.67 8.78 28.97
N ILE A 10 -39.24 9.50 29.94
CA ILE A 10 -38.49 10.26 30.94
C ILE A 10 -38.12 9.30 32.07
N LEU A 11 -36.83 9.22 32.40
CA LEU A 11 -36.31 8.44 33.53
C LEU A 11 -35.67 9.40 34.53
N GLU A 12 -36.27 9.51 35.72
CA GLU A 12 -35.68 10.23 36.85
C GLU A 12 -34.90 9.24 37.73
N TYR A 13 -33.66 9.57 38.08
CA TYR A 13 -32.79 8.72 38.88
C TYR A 13 -32.01 9.56 39.90
N GLY A 14 -31.92 9.07 41.15
CA GLY A 14 -31.06 9.68 42.17
C GLY A 14 -29.58 9.33 42.00
N ARG A 15 -29.29 8.13 41.48
CA ARG A 15 -27.95 7.69 41.10
C ARG A 15 -28.06 6.64 39.99
N TYR A 16 -27.39 6.88 38.87
CA TYR A 16 -27.39 5.99 37.72
C TYR A 16 -25.96 5.55 37.44
N ALA A 17 -25.76 4.25 37.29
CA ALA A 17 -24.49 3.67 36.91
C ALA A 17 -24.76 2.66 35.79
N VAL A 18 -24.10 2.86 34.65
CA VAL A 18 -24.03 1.86 33.58
C VAL A 18 -22.73 1.11 33.77
N ARG A 19 -22.82 -0.20 33.95
CA ARG A 19 -21.65 -1.06 33.84
C ARG A 19 -21.31 -1.13 32.35
N LEU A 20 -20.37 -0.30 31.93
CA LEU A 20 -19.67 -0.56 30.68
C LEU A 20 -18.93 -1.87 30.88
N GLU A 21 -19.19 -2.86 30.02
CA GLU A 21 -18.25 -3.97 29.84
C GLU A 21 -16.95 -3.35 29.34
N THR A 22 -16.14 -2.88 30.28
CA THR A 22 -14.72 -2.73 30.07
C THR A 22 -14.27 -4.15 29.83
N ARG A 23 -14.15 -4.56 28.55
CA ARG A 23 -13.33 -5.71 28.19
C ARG A 23 -12.10 -5.58 29.06
N GLU A 24 -11.93 -6.53 29.97
CA GLU A 24 -10.79 -6.52 30.88
C GLU A 24 -9.56 -6.15 30.08
N ALA A 25 -8.74 -5.23 30.58
CA ALA A 25 -7.48 -4.86 29.96
C ALA A 25 -6.52 -6.06 30.00
N HIS A 26 -6.88 -7.15 29.32
CA HIS A 26 -5.94 -8.08 28.72
C HIS A 26 -5.04 -7.16 27.91
N GLY A 27 -3.77 -7.06 28.32
CA GLY A 27 -2.82 -6.15 27.69
C GLY A 27 -2.85 -6.26 26.17
N ILE A 28 -2.38 -5.22 25.47
CA ILE A 28 -2.43 -5.05 24.01
C ILE A 28 -2.54 -6.40 23.27
N GLU A 29 -3.74 -6.71 22.75
CA GLU A 29 -4.00 -7.96 22.05
C GLU A 29 -2.96 -8.16 20.95
N ARG A 30 -2.26 -9.29 20.93
CA ARG A 30 -1.21 -9.54 19.93
C ARG A 30 -1.84 -9.67 18.56
N THR A 31 -1.64 -8.65 17.72
CA THR A 31 -2.08 -8.61 16.33
C THR A 31 -0.86 -8.57 15.42
N PRO A 32 -0.95 -9.00 14.16
CA PRO A 32 0.17 -8.90 13.23
C PRO A 32 0.79 -7.50 13.20
N LYS A 33 -0.04 -6.45 13.25
CA LYS A 33 0.36 -5.03 13.18
C LYS A 33 1.20 -4.55 14.38
N ASN A 34 1.00 -5.11 15.57
CA ASN A 34 1.74 -4.70 16.78
C ASN A 34 2.87 -5.66 17.15
N MET A 35 3.07 -6.73 16.39
CA MET A 35 4.13 -7.70 16.61
C MET A 35 5.46 -7.22 15.99
N PRO A 36 6.61 -7.47 16.64
CA PRO A 36 7.91 -7.13 16.08
C PRO A 36 8.24 -8.02 14.85
N PRO A 37 9.02 -7.51 13.88
CA PRO A 37 9.32 -8.24 12.63
C PRO A 37 10.00 -9.60 12.85
N LEU A 38 10.83 -9.72 13.89
CA LEU A 38 11.56 -10.95 14.16
C LEU A 38 10.64 -12.09 14.63
N GLU A 39 9.63 -11.76 15.43
CA GLU A 39 8.60 -12.72 15.84
C GLU A 39 7.66 -13.07 14.68
N LEU A 40 7.32 -12.08 13.84
CA LEU A 40 6.53 -12.29 12.61
C LEU A 40 7.16 -13.31 11.66
N LEU A 41 8.51 -13.37 11.59
CA LEU A 41 9.23 -14.32 10.73
C LEU A 41 9.04 -15.78 11.14
N GLN A 42 8.82 -16.03 12.42
CA GLN A 42 8.64 -17.38 12.99
C GLN A 42 7.23 -17.92 12.76
N LEU A 43 6.25 -17.03 12.52
CA LEU A 43 4.86 -17.40 12.34
C LEU A 43 4.53 -17.66 10.86
N ASN A 44 4.03 -18.86 10.57
CA ASN A 44 3.66 -19.31 9.23
C ASN A 44 2.18 -19.10 8.87
N LEU A 45 1.53 -18.13 9.50
CA LEU A 45 0.12 -17.83 9.26
C LEU A 45 -0.06 -16.75 8.18
N PRO A 46 -1.06 -16.87 7.28
CA PRO A 46 -1.28 -15.94 6.16
C PRO A 46 -1.31 -14.46 6.57
N ALA A 47 -2.07 -14.12 7.62
CA ALA A 47 -2.17 -12.74 8.11
C ALA A 47 -0.83 -12.14 8.58
N TYR A 48 0.03 -12.96 9.19
CA TYR A 48 1.34 -12.55 9.70
C TYR A 48 2.34 -12.39 8.55
N ARG A 49 2.29 -13.29 7.56
CA ARG A 49 3.08 -13.17 6.33
C ARG A 49 2.68 -11.96 5.49
N ALA A 50 1.40 -11.61 5.45
CA ALA A 50 0.93 -10.40 4.77
C ALA A 50 1.45 -9.12 5.42
N GLU A 51 1.48 -9.06 6.75
CA GLU A 51 2.07 -7.93 7.47
C GLU A 51 3.57 -7.82 7.21
N LEU A 52 4.29 -8.95 7.22
CA LEU A 52 5.71 -8.97 6.87
C LEU A 52 5.94 -8.48 5.42
N LEU A 53 5.09 -8.90 4.48
CA LEU A 53 5.13 -8.45 3.08
C LEU A 53 4.98 -6.93 3.00
N TRP A 54 4.04 -6.36 3.75
CA TRP A 54 3.82 -4.92 3.80
C TRP A 54 5.04 -4.17 4.34
N ARG A 55 5.64 -4.66 5.43
CA ARG A 55 6.84 -4.07 6.05
C ARG A 55 8.07 -4.13 5.17
N LEU A 56 8.26 -5.21 4.42
CA LEU A 56 9.38 -5.36 3.47
C LEU A 56 9.12 -4.66 2.13
N GLY A 57 7.87 -4.64 1.68
CA GLY A 57 7.47 -4.02 0.43
C GLY A 57 7.59 -2.51 0.46
N MET A 58 7.34 -1.85 1.60
CA MET A 58 7.53 -0.40 1.72
C MET A 58 8.96 0.07 1.37
N PRO A 59 10.03 -0.37 2.06
CA PRO A 59 11.39 0.08 1.73
C PRO A 59 11.83 -0.38 0.34
N LEU A 60 11.44 -1.59 -0.09
CA LEU A 60 11.81 -2.10 -1.40
C LEU A 60 11.13 -1.32 -2.54
N SER A 61 9.85 -0.97 -2.38
CA SER A 61 9.13 -0.12 -3.34
C SER A 61 9.72 1.28 -3.43
N ALA A 62 10.14 1.87 -2.30
CA ALA A 62 10.84 3.16 -2.30
C ALA A 62 12.13 3.10 -3.13
N ALA A 63 12.94 2.05 -2.97
CA ALA A 63 14.15 1.85 -3.77
C ALA A 63 13.85 1.70 -5.27
N VAL A 64 12.87 0.89 -5.65
CA VAL A 64 12.47 0.70 -7.05
C VAL A 64 11.91 1.98 -7.67
N LEU A 65 11.11 2.74 -6.92
CA LEU A 65 10.58 4.02 -7.37
C LEU A 65 11.68 5.07 -7.56
N ALA A 66 12.68 5.10 -6.68
CA ALA A 66 13.84 5.96 -6.84
C ALA A 66 14.61 5.65 -8.14
N LEU A 67 14.74 4.37 -8.49
CA LEU A 67 15.34 3.95 -9.75
C LEU A 67 14.48 4.34 -10.96
N LEU A 68 13.15 4.15 -10.89
CA LEU A 68 12.21 4.55 -11.95
C LEU A 68 12.14 6.07 -12.13
N ALA A 69 12.43 6.86 -11.09
CA ALA A 69 12.47 8.32 -11.19
C ALA A 69 13.59 8.82 -12.11
N ILE A 70 14.69 8.06 -12.27
CA ILE A 70 15.82 8.44 -13.13
C ILE A 70 15.36 8.68 -14.58
N PRO A 71 14.76 7.72 -15.30
CA PRO A 71 14.29 7.95 -16.67
C PRO A 71 13.14 8.95 -16.75
N LEU A 72 12.29 9.06 -15.72
CA LEU A 72 11.15 9.99 -15.69
C LEU A 72 11.55 11.44 -15.45
N SER A 73 12.68 11.69 -14.79
CA SER A 73 13.17 13.04 -14.47
C SER A 73 13.57 13.86 -15.71
N PHE A 74 13.87 13.19 -16.83
CA PHE A 74 14.28 13.86 -18.06
C PHE A 74 13.10 14.52 -18.77
N VAL A 75 13.10 15.85 -18.79
CA VAL A 75 12.07 16.66 -19.45
C VAL A 75 12.59 17.25 -20.76
N ASN A 76 11.77 17.20 -21.82
CA ASN A 76 12.04 17.97 -23.03
C ASN A 76 11.65 19.44 -22.74
N PRO A 77 12.52 20.44 -22.95
CA PRO A 77 12.21 21.84 -22.64
C PRO A 77 10.95 22.37 -23.35
N ARG A 78 10.53 21.71 -24.44
CA ARG A 78 9.37 22.04 -25.27
C ARG A 78 8.11 21.25 -24.92
N ALA A 79 8.23 20.12 -24.22
CA ALA A 79 7.11 19.29 -23.78
C ALA A 79 7.07 19.37 -22.24
N GLY A 80 6.14 20.14 -21.70
CA GLY A 80 6.13 20.59 -20.31
C GLY A 80 6.43 19.51 -19.26
N ARG A 81 7.15 19.92 -18.21
CA ARG A 81 7.55 19.09 -17.05
C ARG A 81 6.40 18.32 -16.39
N SER A 82 5.17 18.84 -16.50
CA SER A 82 3.98 18.31 -15.83
C SER A 82 3.59 16.89 -16.27
N ALA A 83 3.79 16.52 -17.54
CA ALA A 83 3.41 15.20 -18.03
C ALA A 83 4.21 14.08 -17.34
N ASN A 84 5.53 14.24 -17.22
CA ASN A 84 6.38 13.26 -16.54
C ASN A 84 6.06 13.15 -15.04
N MET A 85 5.74 14.27 -14.39
CA MET A 85 5.30 14.24 -13.00
C MET A 85 3.97 13.48 -12.84
N LEU A 86 3.02 13.70 -13.74
CA LEU A 86 1.77 12.95 -13.76
C LEU A 86 2.01 11.44 -13.93
N PHE A 87 2.88 11.05 -14.87
CA PHE A 87 3.25 9.63 -15.03
C PHE A 87 3.95 9.06 -13.80
N ALA A 88 4.86 9.80 -13.17
CA ALA A 88 5.53 9.34 -11.95
C ALA A 88 4.54 9.11 -10.80
N ILE A 89 3.59 10.04 -10.60
CA ILE A 89 2.51 9.90 -9.61
C ILE A 89 1.64 8.69 -9.94
N LEU A 90 1.27 8.50 -11.21
CA LEU A 90 0.45 7.37 -11.63
C LEU A 90 1.16 6.04 -11.35
N ILE A 91 2.45 5.93 -11.67
CA ILE A 91 3.28 4.75 -11.38
C ILE A 91 3.33 4.49 -9.88
N TYR A 92 3.53 5.53 -9.06
CA TYR A 92 3.50 5.42 -7.60
C TYR A 92 2.17 4.87 -7.09
N VAL A 93 1.04 5.42 -7.56
CA VAL A 93 -0.30 4.99 -7.15
C VAL A 93 -0.54 3.54 -7.57
N ILE A 94 -0.22 3.17 -8.81
CA ILE A 94 -0.35 1.80 -9.31
C ILE A 94 0.46 0.84 -8.44
N TYR A 95 1.72 1.16 -8.16
CA TYR A 95 2.59 0.31 -7.34
C TYR A 95 2.02 0.11 -5.93
N ASN A 96 1.63 1.18 -5.25
CA ASN A 96 1.04 1.08 -3.90
C ASN A 96 -0.24 0.24 -3.89
N ASN A 97 -1.09 0.39 -4.91
CA ASN A 97 -2.30 -0.42 -5.03
C ASN A 97 -1.97 -1.90 -5.29
N LEU A 98 -1.02 -2.21 -6.16
CA LEU A 98 -0.58 -3.58 -6.40
C LEU A 98 0.01 -4.22 -5.14
N LEU A 99 0.79 -3.48 -4.35
CA LEU A 99 1.32 -3.96 -3.08
C LEU A 99 0.19 -4.26 -2.08
N SER A 100 -0.80 -3.37 -1.99
CA SER A 100 -2.00 -3.55 -1.14
C SER A 100 -2.85 -4.76 -1.56
N ILE A 101 -3.09 -4.93 -2.87
CA ILE A 101 -3.80 -6.09 -3.42
C ILE A 101 -3.03 -7.37 -3.12
N SER A 102 -1.72 -7.38 -3.36
CA SER A 102 -0.87 -8.54 -3.06
C SER A 102 -0.88 -8.86 -1.56
N GLN A 103 -0.86 -7.85 -0.69
CA GLN A 103 -0.99 -8.05 0.76
C GLN A 103 -2.32 -8.72 1.09
N GLY A 104 -3.43 -8.25 0.49
CA GLY A 104 -4.76 -8.84 0.66
C GLY A 104 -4.83 -10.30 0.21
N TRP A 105 -4.23 -10.63 -0.93
CA TRP A 105 -4.17 -12.01 -1.43
C TRP A 105 -3.33 -12.93 -0.54
N VAL A 106 -2.19 -12.45 -0.03
CA VAL A 106 -1.39 -13.21 0.94
C VAL A 106 -2.14 -13.36 2.27
N ALA A 107 -2.83 -12.32 2.74
CA ALA A 107 -3.60 -12.37 3.98
C ALA A 107 -4.76 -13.38 3.89
N GLY A 108 -5.42 -13.45 2.74
CA GLY A 108 -6.47 -14.43 2.44
C GLY A 108 -5.95 -15.82 2.05
N GLY A 109 -4.63 -16.04 2.00
CA GLY A 109 -4.03 -17.32 1.63
C GLY A 109 -4.19 -17.72 0.16
N GLN A 110 -4.56 -16.78 -0.73
CA GLN A 110 -4.76 -17.05 -2.16
C GLN A 110 -3.44 -17.27 -2.90
N ILE A 111 -2.38 -16.58 -2.47
CA ILE A 111 -1.02 -16.72 -3.00
C ILE A 111 -0.01 -16.86 -1.87
N SER A 112 1.15 -17.45 -2.16
CA SER A 112 2.24 -17.56 -1.19
C SER A 112 2.91 -16.20 -0.95
N PHE A 113 3.50 -16.04 0.23
CA PHE A 113 4.28 -14.85 0.60
C PHE A 113 5.36 -14.51 -0.45
N ALA A 114 6.15 -15.51 -0.84
CA ALA A 114 7.24 -15.32 -1.80
C ALA A 114 6.73 -14.85 -3.16
N LEU A 115 5.63 -15.43 -3.64
CA LEU A 115 5.04 -15.05 -4.91
C LEU A 115 4.44 -13.64 -4.85
N GLY A 116 3.75 -13.29 -3.76
CA GLY A 116 3.22 -11.94 -3.56
C GLY A 116 4.30 -10.86 -3.55
N VAL A 117 5.42 -11.11 -2.85
CA VAL A 117 6.56 -10.18 -2.85
C VAL A 117 7.17 -10.10 -4.25
N LEU A 118 7.55 -11.23 -4.85
CA LEU A 118 8.29 -11.23 -6.10
C LEU A 118 7.48 -10.66 -7.27
N LEU A 119 6.21 -11.03 -7.40
CA LEU A 119 5.39 -10.67 -8.56
C LEU A 119 5.28 -9.15 -8.72
N VAL A 120 4.98 -8.43 -7.63
CA VAL A 120 4.82 -6.98 -7.68
C VAL A 120 6.15 -6.28 -8.00
N HIS A 121 7.22 -6.67 -7.32
CA HIS A 121 8.52 -6.00 -7.47
C HIS A 121 9.17 -6.29 -8.83
N LEU A 122 9.05 -7.53 -9.33
CA LEU A 122 9.56 -7.91 -10.65
C LEU A 122 8.79 -7.19 -11.77
N LEU A 123 7.47 -7.06 -11.63
CA LEU A 123 6.66 -6.28 -12.58
C LEU A 123 7.14 -4.82 -12.65
N MET A 124 7.39 -4.19 -11.49
CA MET A 124 7.84 -2.79 -11.44
C MET A 124 9.30 -2.63 -11.88
N LEU A 125 10.16 -3.60 -11.60
CA LEU A 125 11.53 -3.62 -12.11
C LEU A 125 11.56 -3.82 -13.63
N PHE A 126 10.64 -4.59 -14.20
CA PHE A 126 10.51 -4.76 -15.65
C PHE A 126 10.11 -3.48 -16.38
N LEU A 127 9.32 -2.60 -15.74
CA LEU A 127 9.00 -1.27 -16.27
C LEU A 127 10.25 -0.39 -16.46
N LEU A 128 11.30 -0.59 -15.67
CA LEU A 128 12.53 0.22 -15.74
C LEU A 128 13.24 0.12 -17.10
N PRO A 129 13.70 -1.06 -17.58
CA PRO A 129 14.34 -1.17 -18.89
C PRO A 129 13.39 -0.80 -20.03
N LEU A 130 12.07 -1.01 -19.87
CA LEU A 130 11.07 -0.61 -20.86
C LEU A 130 11.02 0.92 -21.04
N LEU A 131 10.99 1.68 -19.94
CA LEU A 131 11.05 3.14 -19.98
C LEU A 131 12.37 3.66 -20.57
N PHE A 132 13.48 3.02 -20.22
CA PHE A 132 14.79 3.34 -20.81
C PHE A 132 14.84 3.04 -22.31
N TYR A 133 14.32 1.89 -22.74
CA TYR A 133 14.26 1.49 -24.15
C TYR A 133 13.41 2.46 -24.96
N HIS A 134 12.20 2.76 -24.50
CA HIS A 134 11.31 3.71 -25.16
C HIS A 134 11.99 5.08 -25.32
N ARG A 135 12.72 5.54 -24.30
CA ARG A 135 13.48 6.79 -24.38
C ARG A 135 14.60 6.74 -25.42
N ILE A 136 15.41 5.68 -25.43
CA ILE A 136 16.56 5.56 -26.35
C ILE A 136 16.06 5.44 -27.80
N ALA A 137 15.08 4.57 -28.04
CA ALA A 137 14.51 4.31 -29.37
C ALA A 137 13.78 5.54 -29.96
N VAL A 138 13.03 6.29 -29.14
CA VAL A 138 12.39 7.54 -29.61
C VAL A 138 13.44 8.60 -29.96
N SER A 139 14.60 8.60 -29.31
CA SER A 139 15.71 9.52 -29.64
C SER A 139 16.52 9.11 -30.88
N SER A 140 16.42 7.86 -31.34
CA SER A 140 17.15 7.38 -32.52
C SER A 140 16.34 7.53 -33.80
N PHE A 141 15.03 7.27 -33.77
CA PHE A 141 14.19 7.37 -34.97
C PHE A 141 14.11 8.79 -35.53
N LEU A 142 14.02 9.80 -34.65
CA LEU A 142 14.01 11.22 -35.05
C LEU A 142 15.37 11.76 -35.54
N ARG A 143 16.48 11.04 -35.29
CA ARG A 143 17.82 11.40 -35.78
C ARG A 143 18.16 10.76 -37.12
N LEU A 144 17.50 9.67 -37.49
CA LEU A 144 17.70 9.01 -38.78
C LEU A 144 16.89 9.67 -39.92
N ALA A 145 15.91 10.52 -39.58
CA ALA A 145 15.11 11.29 -40.52
C ALA A 145 15.62 12.74 -40.75
N ARG A 146 16.83 13.06 -40.29
CA ARG A 146 17.58 14.30 -40.59
C ARG A 146 18.90 13.94 -41.25
#